data_AF-A0A077PCE6-F1
#
_entry.id   AF-A0A077PCE6-F1
#
_cell.length_a   1.000
_cell.length_b   1.000
_cell.length_c   1.000
_cell.angle_alpha   90.00
_cell.angle_beta   90.00
_cell.angle_gamma   90.00
#
_symmetry.space_group_name_H-M   'P 1'
#
loop_
_entity.id
_entity.type
_entity.pdbx_description
1 polymer ?
#
loop_
_entity_poly.entity_id
_entity_poly.type
_entity_poly.pdbx_seq_one_letter_code
_entity_poly.pdbx_strand_id
1 'polypeptide(L)'
;MQTETLPIKRKQLLEKANKIIRKHDDFIQGMYADDVEQKGEVLVFKGEYFLDSYNLPTTKSTDVFNMFKHLAHILSKKYHLAD
;
A
#
# COMPACT_ATOMS: atom_id res chain seq x y z
N MET A 1 -23.25 -6.17 3.35
CA MET A 1 -23.44 -5.63 1.99
C MET A 1 -22.19 -6.00 1.22
N GLN A 2 -22.27 -6.84 0.20
CA GLN A 2 -21.13 -7.08 -0.69
C GLN A 2 -20.94 -5.79 -1.49
N THR A 3 -19.97 -4.96 -1.09
CA THR A 3 -19.52 -3.87 -1.95
C THR A 3 -18.87 -4.49 -3.16
N GLU A 4 -19.52 -4.37 -4.32
CA GLU A 4 -18.95 -4.78 -5.61
C GLU A 4 -17.70 -3.93 -5.86
N THR A 5 -16.52 -4.52 -5.65
CA THR A 5 -15.24 -3.91 -5.97
C THR A 5 -14.91 -4.14 -7.44
N LEU A 6 -14.12 -3.25 -8.04
CA LEU A 6 -13.75 -3.36 -9.45
C LEU A 6 -12.47 -4.21 -9.62
N PRO A 7 -12.41 -5.11 -10.62
CA PRO A 7 -11.17 -5.81 -10.94
C PRO A 7 -10.10 -4.82 -11.38
N ILE A 8 -8.87 -4.99 -10.89
CA ILE A 8 -7.72 -4.17 -11.30
C ILE A 8 -6.47 -5.03 -11.43
N LYS A 9 -5.64 -4.71 -12.43
CA LYS A 9 -4.32 -5.34 -12.57
C LYS A 9 -3.35 -4.82 -11.53
N ARG A 10 -2.49 -5.70 -11.00
CA ARG A 10 -1.44 -5.37 -10.02
C ARG A 10 -0.66 -4.10 -10.36
N LYS A 11 -0.16 -4.00 -11.60
CA LYS A 11 0.61 -2.83 -12.08
C LYS A 11 -0.19 -1.52 -11.99
N GLN A 12 -1.45 -1.52 -12.43
CA GLN A 12 -2.31 -0.33 -12.40
C GLN A 12 -2.64 0.09 -10.96
N LEU A 13 -2.83 -0.88 -10.07
CA LEU A 13 -3.07 -0.63 -8.66
C LEU A 13 -1.83 -0.02 -7.99
N LEU A 14 -0.63 -0.53 -8.27
CA LEU A 14 0.63 0.02 -7.76
C LEU A 14 0.89 1.44 -8.28
N GLU A 15 0.60 1.73 -9.55
CA GLU A 15 0.69 3.09 -10.09
C GLU A 15 -0.25 4.06 -9.37
N LYS A 16 -1.47 3.64 -9.06
CA LYS A 16 -2.42 4.43 -8.27
C LYS A 16 -1.94 4.61 -6.83
N ALA A 17 -1.48 3.55 -6.19
CA ALA A 17 -0.96 3.58 -4.83
C ALA A 17 0.22 4.56 -4.71
N ASN A 18 1.21 4.47 -5.60
CA ASN A 18 2.37 5.37 -5.60
C ASN A 18 2.00 6.84 -5.88
N LYS A 19 0.95 7.10 -6.69
CA LYS A 19 0.41 8.46 -6.85
C LYS A 19 -0.21 9.01 -5.56
N ILE A 20 -0.81 8.16 -4.73
CA ILE A 20 -1.37 8.55 -3.43
C ILE A 20 -0.26 8.78 -2.43
N ILE A 21 0.71 7.85 -2.33
CA ILE A 21 1.91 7.97 -1.47
C ILE A 21 2.59 9.33 -1.67
N ARG A 22 2.85 9.71 -2.92
CA ARG A 22 3.55 10.95 -3.27
C ARG A 22 2.80 12.24 -2.93
N LYS A 23 1.49 12.16 -2.68
CA LYS A 23 0.63 13.31 -2.37
C LYS A 23 0.21 13.37 -0.90
N HIS A 24 0.57 12.37 -0.12
CA HIS A 24 0.20 12.31 1.29
C HIS A 24 1.15 13.17 2.13
N ASP A 25 0.62 13.78 3.19
CA ASP A 25 1.39 14.70 4.04
C ASP A 25 2.55 13.98 4.76
N ASP A 26 2.32 12.74 5.20
CA ASP A 26 3.34 11.87 5.81
C ASP A 26 4.33 11.24 4.80
N PHE A 27 4.44 11.74 3.57
CA PHE A 27 5.39 11.21 2.60
C PHE A 27 6.84 11.48 3.03
N ILE A 28 7.67 10.42 3.02
CA ILE A 28 9.11 10.53 3.21
C ILE A 28 9.86 10.09 1.94
N GLN A 29 11.02 10.70 1.69
CA GLN A 29 11.85 10.37 0.53
C GLN A 29 12.25 8.88 0.55
N GLY A 30 12.03 8.20 -0.57
CA GLY A 30 12.29 6.77 -0.72
C GLY A 30 11.09 5.88 -0.43
N MET A 31 9.96 6.42 0.05
CA MET A 31 8.75 5.63 0.26
C MET A 31 8.08 5.30 -1.08
N TYR A 32 7.88 4.02 -1.35
CA TYR A 32 7.15 3.52 -2.51
C TYR A 32 6.56 2.14 -2.22
N ALA A 33 5.53 1.75 -2.99
CA ALA A 33 5.03 0.38 -3.01
C ALA A 33 5.46 -0.32 -4.30
N ASP A 34 6.14 -1.47 -4.22
CA ASP A 34 6.52 -2.29 -5.39
C ASP A 34 5.65 -3.52 -5.58
N ASP A 35 4.97 -3.97 -4.54
CA ASP A 35 4.15 -5.16 -4.60
C ASP A 35 2.83 -5.01 -3.83
N VAL A 36 1.85 -5.79 -4.24
CA VAL A 36 0.55 -5.88 -3.59
C VAL A 36 -0.01 -7.29 -3.74
N GLU A 37 -0.47 -7.80 -2.61
CA GLU A 37 -1.17 -9.07 -2.50
C GLU A 37 -2.60 -8.83 -2.04
N GLN A 38 -3.52 -9.73 -2.37
CA GLN A 38 -4.86 -9.71 -1.83
C GLN A 38 -5.05 -10.86 -0.85
N LYS A 39 -5.43 -10.52 0.39
CA LYS A 39 -5.78 -11.47 1.45
C LYS A 39 -7.26 -11.32 1.77
N GLY A 40 -8.08 -12.18 1.17
CA GLY A 40 -9.54 -12.06 1.24
C GLY A 40 -10.02 -10.78 0.56
N GLU A 41 -10.65 -9.90 1.33
CA GLU A 41 -11.14 -8.59 0.85
C GLU A 41 -10.11 -7.46 1.01
N VAL A 42 -8.93 -7.73 1.58
CA VAL A 42 -7.94 -6.71 1.92
C VAL A 42 -6.72 -6.77 1.00
N LEU A 43 -6.37 -5.64 0.40
CA LEU A 43 -5.12 -5.42 -0.31
C LEU A 43 -4.00 -5.12 0.68
N VAL A 44 -2.90 -5.87 0.58
CA VAL A 44 -1.70 -5.74 1.41
C VAL A 44 -0.57 -5.23 0.55
N PHE A 45 -0.19 -3.96 0.76
CA PHE A 45 0.91 -3.32 0.05
C PHE A 45 2.26 -3.65 0.71
N LYS A 46 3.29 -3.78 -0.13
CA LYS A 46 4.68 -3.98 0.28
C LYS A 46 5.58 -2.98 -0.45
N GLY A 47 6.76 -2.74 0.13
CA GLY A 47 7.77 -1.85 -0.41
C GLY A 47 8.86 -1.58 0.61
N GLU A 48 9.47 -0.40 0.53
CA GLU A 48 10.53 0.03 1.46
C GLU A 48 9.96 0.31 2.86
N TYR A 49 10.51 -0.34 3.89
CA TYR A 49 10.08 -0.22 5.29
C TYR A 49 11.05 0.59 6.16
N PHE A 50 12.21 1.01 5.65
CA PHE A 50 13.25 1.73 6.39
C PHE A 50 13.67 1.02 7.68
N LEU A 51 13.93 -0.28 7.57
CA LEU A 51 14.44 -1.09 8.68
C LEU A 51 15.92 -0.74 8.96
N ASP A 52 16.36 -0.98 10.18
CA ASP A 52 17.78 -0.85 10.53
C ASP A 52 18.62 -2.06 10.07
N SER A 53 19.91 -2.06 10.38
CA SER A 53 20.83 -3.14 10.04
C SER A 53 20.50 -4.49 10.69
N TYR A 54 19.63 -4.51 11.70
CA TYR A 54 19.14 -5.71 12.37
C TYR A 54 17.74 -6.12 11.87
N ASN A 55 17.24 -5.49 10.80
CA ASN A 55 15.89 -5.64 10.26
C ASN A 55 14.78 -5.26 11.25
N LEU A 56 15.07 -4.35 12.20
CA LEU A 56 14.08 -3.86 13.14
C LEU A 56 13.40 -2.59 12.62
N PRO A 57 12.10 -2.40 12.90
CA PRO A 57 11.40 -1.17 12.57
C PRO A 57 12.05 0.06 13.21
N THR A 58 12.15 1.14 12.44
CA THR A 58 12.59 2.45 12.92
C THR A 58 11.40 3.40 13.04
N THR A 59 11.64 4.64 13.47
CA THR A 59 10.61 5.69 13.46
C THR A 59 10.01 5.87 12.06
N LYS A 60 10.84 5.83 11.01
CA LYS A 60 10.39 5.94 9.61
C LYS A 60 9.51 4.77 9.17
N SER A 61 9.72 3.58 9.73
CA SER A 61 8.86 2.42 9.47
C SER A 61 7.43 2.67 9.90
N THR A 62 7.22 3.45 10.96
CA THR A 62 5.87 3.81 11.44
C THR A 62 5.09 4.59 10.37
N ASP A 63 5.74 5.55 9.71
CA ASP A 63 5.14 6.33 8.62
C ASP A 63 4.75 5.43 7.44
N VAL A 64 5.62 4.47 7.09
CA VAL A 64 5.32 3.48 6.04
C VAL A 64 4.14 2.59 6.42
N PHE A 65 4.09 2.06 7.65
CA PHE A 65 2.97 1.23 8.11
C PHE A 65 1.66 2.00 8.06
N ASN A 66 1.66 3.26 8.48
CA ASN A 66 0.48 4.13 8.40
C ASN A 66 0.06 4.36 6.94
N MET A 67 1.01 4.62 6.04
CA MET A 67 0.76 4.79 4.62
C MET A 67 0.15 3.53 3.97
N PHE A 68 0.75 2.36 4.20
CA PHE A 68 0.27 1.11 3.62
C PHE A 68 -1.09 0.71 4.21
N LYS A 69 -1.32 0.99 5.49
CA LYS A 69 -2.64 0.83 6.11
C LYS A 69 -3.68 1.77 5.48
N HIS A 70 -3.32 3.02 5.21
CA HIS A 70 -4.19 3.97 4.53
C HIS A 70 -4.55 3.49 3.12
N LEU A 71 -3.56 3.07 2.33
CA LEU A 71 -3.76 2.50 0.99
C LEU A 71 -4.66 1.27 1.02
N ALA A 72 -4.38 0.32 1.91
CA ALA A 72 -5.20 -0.87 2.10
C ALA A 72 -6.65 -0.48 2.41
N HIS A 73 -6.87 0.47 3.33
CA HIS A 73 -8.21 0.90 3.72
C HIS A 73 -9.01 1.50 2.55
N ILE A 74 -8.41 2.39 1.77
CA ILE A 74 -9.13 3.12 0.71
C ILE A 74 -9.25 2.33 -0.60
N LEU A 75 -8.25 1.52 -0.95
CA LEU A 75 -8.21 0.79 -2.22
C LEU A 75 -8.96 -0.54 -2.11
N SER A 76 -8.93 -1.23 -0.97
CA SER A 76 -9.67 -2.50 -0.79
C SER A 76 -11.19 -2.31 -0.86
N LYS A 77 -11.68 -1.12 -0.50
CA LYS A 77 -13.10 -0.74 -0.66
C LYS A 77 -13.51 -0.54 -2.12
N LYS A 78 -12.55 -0.39 -3.04
CA LYS A 78 -12.79 0.01 -4.43
C LYS A 78 -12.39 -1.06 -5.42
N TYR A 79 -11.38 -1.86 -5.10
CA TYR A 79 -10.73 -2.75 -6.04
C TYR A 79 -10.45 -4.12 -5.46
N HIS A 80 -10.42 -5.12 -6.34
CA HIS A 80 -9.84 -6.43 -6.10
C HIS A 80 -8.86 -6.76 -7.23
N LEU A 81 -7.81 -7.51 -6.93
CA LEU A 81 -6.85 -8.00 -7.92
C LEU A 81 -7.54 -8.97 -8.88
N ALA A 82 -7.48 -8.65 -10.16
CA ALA A 82 -7.70 -9.59 -11.25
C ALA A 82 -6.32 -9.81 -11.89
N ASP A 83 -5.81 -11.03 -11.81
CA ASP A 83 -4.47 -11.39 -12.28
C ASP A 83 -4.21 -10.97 -13.75
#